data_AF-A0A846T254-F1
#
_entry.id   AF-A0A846T254-F1
#
_cell.length_a   1.000
_cell.length_b   1.000
_cell.length_c   1.000
_cell.angle_alpha   90.00
_cell.angle_beta   90.00
_cell.angle_gamma   90.00
#
_symmetry.space_group_name_H-M   'P 1'
#
loop_
_entity.id
_entity.type
_entity.pdbx_description
1 polymer ?
#
loop_
_entity_poly.entity_id
_entity_poly.type
_entity_poly.pdbx_seq_one_letter_code
_entity_poly.pdbx_strand_id
1 'polypeptide(L)' 'MPYRQRIGTTGYVFSDLKTLLAKASPARSGDELAGIAAVSAEERLAARLALAELPLTAISGR' A
#
# COMPACT_ATOMS: atom_id res chain seq x y z
N MET A 1 11.19 -6.20 3.84
CA MET A 1 11.14 -6.75 2.47
C MET A 1 10.20 -5.87 1.66
N PRO A 2 10.57 -5.44 0.44
CA PRO A 2 9.72 -4.58 -0.35
C PRO A 2 8.56 -5.37 -1.00
N TYR A 3 7.35 -4.82 -0.91
CA TYR A 3 6.17 -5.29 -1.62
C TYR A 3 6.08 -4.62 -2.98
N ARG A 4 5.54 -5.32 -3.98
CA ARG A 4 5.50 -4.82 -5.36
C ARG A 4 4.16 -5.15 -6.00
N GLN A 5 3.66 -4.25 -6.83
CA GLN A 5 2.53 -4.54 -7.69
C GLN A 5 2.67 -3.84 -9.03
N ARG A 6 2.18 -4.47 -10.09
CA ARG A 6 2.19 -3.88 -11.43
C ARG A 6 0.77 -3.65 -11.93
N ILE A 7 0.50 -2.46 -12.43
CA ILE A 7 -0.75 -2.11 -13.13
C ILE A 7 -0.36 -1.62 -14.52
N GLY A 8 -0.75 -2.38 -15.55
CA GLY A 8 -0.37 -2.09 -16.94
C GLY A 8 1.15 -2.07 -17.13
N THR A 9 1.70 -0.90 -17.47
CA THR A 9 3.14 -0.66 -17.63
C THR A 9 3.81 -0.10 -16.37
N THR A 10 3.04 0.31 -15.37
CA THR A 10 3.53 0.98 -14.16
C THR A 10 3.83 -0.03 -13.06
N GLY A 11 5.04 0.01 -12.52
CA GLY A 11 5.44 -0.78 -11.35
C GLY A 11 5.41 0.07 -10.08
N TYR A 12 4.76 -0.45 -9.04
CA TYR A 12 4.68 0.14 -7.71
C TYR A 12 5.51 -0.68 -6.74
N VAL A 13 6.26 -0.01 -5.87
CA VAL A 13 7.08 -0.63 -4.83
C VAL A 13 6.77 0.04 -3.51
N PHE A 14 6.50 -0.77 -2.48
CA PHE A 14 6.25 -0.34 -1.12
C PHE A 14 7.33 -0.93 -0.22
N SER A 15 8.13 -0.08 0.42
CA SER A 15 9.37 -0.47 1.12
C SER A 15 9.16 -1.48 2.25
N ASP A 16 8.01 -1.40 2.91
CA ASP A 16 7.67 -2.15 4.11
C ASP A 16 6.14 -2.23 4.28
N LEU A 17 5.70 -3.02 5.26
CA LEU A 17 4.29 -3.30 5.47
C LEU A 17 3.52 -2.08 5.98
N LYS A 18 4.16 -1.23 6.80
CA LYS A 18 3.55 0.01 7.30
C LYS A 18 3.27 0.96 6.13
N THR A 19 4.23 1.11 5.21
CA THR A 19 4.07 1.88 3.98
C THR A 19 2.95 1.30 3.11
N LEU A 20 2.92 -0.02 2.92
CA LEU A 20 1.86 -0.69 2.16
C LEU A 20 0.46 -0.43 2.75
N LEU A 21 0.32 -0.58 4.07
CA LEU A 21 -0.95 -0.37 4.78
C LEU A 21 -1.41 1.09 4.73
N ALA A 22 -0.49 2.04 4.89
CA ALA A 22 -0.80 3.47 4.77
C ALA A 22 -1.31 3.81 3.37
N LYS A 23 -0.62 3.32 2.33
CA LYS A 23 -0.98 3.57 0.92
C LYS A 23 -2.26 2.83 0.50
N ALA A 24 -2.59 1.70 1.11
CA ALA A 24 -3.82 0.94 0.82
C ALA A 24 -5.08 1.52 1.50
N SER A 25 -4.90 2.35 2.53
CA SER A 25 -6.00 2.89 3.33
C SER A 25 -6.84 3.94 2.57
N PRO A 26 -8.12 4.14 2.95
CA PRO A 26 -8.92 5.26 2.45
C PRO A 26 -8.23 6.61 2.68
N ALA A 27 -8.56 7.61 1.86
CA ALA A 27 -7.99 8.95 2.01
C ALA A 27 -8.45 9.54 3.34
N ARG A 28 -7.49 10.01 4.14
CA ARG A 28 -7.75 10.73 5.38
C ARG A 28 -6.81 11.92 5.41
N SER A 29 -7.32 13.08 5.78
CA SER A 29 -6.54 14.32 5.84
C SER A 29 -5.30 14.19 6.74
N GLY A 30 -5.37 13.41 7.82
CA GLY A 30 -4.21 13.14 8.68
C GLY A 30 -3.09 12.38 7.98
N ASP A 31 -3.41 11.38 7.16
CA ASP A 31 -2.41 10.60 6.41
C ASP A 31 -1.80 11.42 5.27
N GLU A 32 -2.59 12.33 4.68
CA GLU A 32 -2.12 13.29 3.69
C GLU A 32 -1.17 14.32 4.30
N LEU A 33 -1.53 14.90 5.45
CA LEU A 33 -0.67 15.83 6.21
C LEU A 33 0.63 15.16 6.68
N ALA A 34 0.56 13.88 7.04
CA ALA A 34 1.74 13.10 7.41
C ALA A 34 2.57 12.61 6.20
N GLY A 35 2.11 12.85 4.96
CA GLY A 35 2.80 12.44 3.73
C GLY A 35 2.82 10.93 3.49
N ILE A 36 1.96 10.15 4.16
CA ILE A 36 1.94 8.69 4.07
C ILE A 36 0.79 8.16 3.21
N ALA A 37 -0.21 8.99 2.90
CA ALA A 37 -1.31 8.63 2.00
C ALA A 37 -0.82 8.35 0.57
N ALA A 38 -1.54 7.51 -0.17
CA ALA A 38 -1.24 7.28 -1.59
C ALA A 38 -1.42 8.57 -2.41
N VAL A 39 -0.47 8.84 -3.30
CA VAL A 39 -0.43 10.05 -4.15
C VAL A 39 -1.45 9.99 -5.29
N SER A 40 -1.99 8.81 -5.58
CA SER A 40 -3.01 8.61 -6.61
C SER A 40 -3.96 7.47 -6.29
N ALA A 41 -5.12 7.47 -6.95
CA ALA A 41 -6.07 6.35 -6.88
C ALA A 41 -5.45 5.05 -7.42
N GLU A 42 -4.60 5.13 -8.45
CA GLU A 42 -3.90 3.98 -9.03
C GLU A 42 -2.88 3.38 -8.04
N GLU A 43 -2.06 4.22 -7.37
CA GLU A 43 -1.13 3.76 -6.33
C GLU A 43 -1.89 3.09 -5.16
N ARG A 44 -3.04 3.66 -4.76
CA ARG A 44 -3.89 3.06 -3.72
C ARG A 44 -4.46 1.71 -4.15
N LEU A 45 -4.84 1.57 -5.41
CA LEU A 45 -5.30 0.29 -5.95
C LEU A 45 -4.14 -0.72 -5.97
N ALA A 46 -2.95 -0.31 -6.42
CA ALA A 46 -1.76 -1.13 -6.41
C ALA A 46 -1.40 -1.62 -4.99
N ALA A 47 -1.49 -0.72 -4.00
CA ALA A 47 -1.27 -1.06 -2.59
C ALA A 47 -2.31 -2.06 -2.07
N ARG A 48 -3.60 -1.88 -2.40
CA ARG A 48 -4.66 -2.83 -2.02
C ARG A 48 -4.48 -4.21 -2.65
N LEU A 49 -4.06 -4.25 -3.91
CA LEU A 49 -3.78 -5.52 -4.61
C LEU A 49 -2.56 -6.22 -4.00
N ALA A 50 -1.44 -5.51 -3.80
CA ALA A 50 -0.27 -6.07 -3.12
C ALA A 50 -0.59 -6.58 -1.71
N LEU A 51 -1.45 -5.87 -0.97
CA LEU A 51 -1.89 -6.28 0.37
C LEU A 51 -2.76 -7.55 0.32
N ALA A 52 -3.61 -7.69 -0.70
CA ALA A 52 -4.48 -8.86 -0.86
C ALA A 52 -3.71 -10.15 -1.19
N GLU A 53 -2.49 -10.04 -1.72
CA GLU A 53 -1.61 -11.18 -1.99
C GLU A 53 -0.85 -11.67 -0.74
N LEU A 54 -0.94 -10.95 0.38
CA LEU A 54 -0.26 -11.33 1.62
C LEU A 54 -1.03 -12.38 2.40
N PRO A 55 -0.34 -13.39 2.97
CA PRO A 55 -0.98 -14.32 3.89
C PRO A 55 -1.44 -13.57 5.15
N LEU A 56 -2.51 -14.04 5.78
CA LEU A 56 -3.04 -13.44 7.02
C LEU A 56 -1.98 -13.31 8.11
N THR A 57 -1.04 -14.26 8.20
CA THR A 57 0.08 -14.21 9.15
C THR A 57 0.97 -12.99 8.97
N ALA A 58 1.11 -12.47 7.75
CA ALA A 58 1.89 -11.27 7.50
C ALA A 58 1.25 -9.99 8.05
N ILE A 59 -0.08 -9.99 8.26
CA ILE A 59 -0.84 -8.80 8.70
C ILE A 59 -1.52 -8.97 10.06
N SER A 60 -1.61 -10.19 10.58
CA SER A 60 -2.35 -10.52 11.81
C SER A 60 -1.59 -10.17 13.10
N GLY A 61 -0.34 -9.70 13.01
CA GLY A 61 0.46 -9.25 14.17
C GLY A 61 0.63 -10.30 15.27
N ARG A 62 0.52 -11.59 14.94
CA ARG A 62 0.64 -12.72 15.86
C ARG A 62 1.89 -13.52 15.55
#